data_AF-A0A0E3BVH4-F1
#
_entry.id   AF-A0A0E3BVH4-F1
#
_cell.length_a   1.000
_cell.length_b   1.000
_cell.length_c   1.000
_cell.angle_alpha   90.00
_cell.angle_beta   90.00
_cell.angle_gamma   90.00
#
_symmetry.space_group_name_H-M   'P 1'
#
loop_
_entity.id
_entity.type
_entity.pdbx_description
1 polymer ?
#
loop_
_entity_poly.entity_id
_entity_poly.type
_entity_poly.pdbx_seq_one_letter_code
_entity_poly.pdbx_strand_id
1 'polypeptide(L)'
;MIFARWSIDGPSFEECLSDAKFYYDTMWCRTTSGMEVLGPSQRFIFKASWKTAAEQGACDGYYMLILHRRSGGSPMPRRTGPT
;
A
#
# COMPACT_ATOMS: atom_id res chain seq x y z
N MET A 1 -14.56 4.58 -0.80
CA MET A 1 -14.08 3.40 -1.55
C MET A 1 -15.24 2.46 -1.81
N ILE A 2 -15.28 1.75 -2.94
CA ILE A 2 -16.44 0.94 -3.36
C ILE A 2 -15.95 -0.50 -3.62
N PHE A 3 -16.54 -1.48 -2.93
CA PHE A 3 -16.27 -2.90 -3.13
C PHE A 3 -17.53 -3.61 -3.62
N ALA A 4 -17.34 -4.69 -4.38
CA ALA A 4 -18.42 -5.52 -4.89
C ALA A 4 -18.07 -7.00 -4.73
N ARG A 5 -19.12 -7.82 -4.64
CA ARG A 5 -19.04 -9.29 -4.61
C ARG A 5 -20.00 -9.85 -5.65
N TRP A 6 -19.64 -10.95 -6.28
CA TRP A 6 -20.49 -11.65 -7.23
C TRP A 6 -21.50 -12.59 -6.56
N SER A 7 -21.16 -13.15 -5.40
CA SER A 7 -22.03 -14.05 -4.64
C SER A 7 -23.15 -13.25 -3.95
N ILE A 8 -24.39 -13.71 -4.12
CA ILE A 8 -25.58 -13.15 -3.44
C ILE A 8 -25.53 -13.51 -1.96
N ASP A 9 -25.10 -14.73 -1.66
CA ASP A 9 -24.94 -15.22 -0.30
C ASP A 9 -23.59 -14.81 0.28
N GLY A 10 -23.56 -14.55 1.59
CA GLY A 10 -22.34 -14.29 2.35
C GLY A 10 -22.48 -13.19 3.40
N PRO A 11 -21.42 -12.98 4.19
CA PRO A 11 -21.40 -11.96 5.25
C PRO A 11 -21.54 -10.55 4.66
N SER A 12 -21.94 -9.58 5.47
CA SER A 12 -21.89 -8.17 5.13
C SER A 12 -20.44 -7.70 4.87
N PHE A 13 -20.27 -6.51 4.27
CA PHE A 13 -18.94 -5.97 4.04
C PHE A 13 -18.17 -5.73 5.34
N GLU A 14 -18.85 -5.29 6.40
CA GLU A 14 -18.21 -5.05 7.70
C GLU A 14 -17.75 -6.35 8.35
N GLU A 15 -18.56 -7.41 8.29
CA GLU A 15 -18.17 -8.75 8.77
C GLU A 15 -17.00 -9.33 7.96
N CYS A 16 -16.94 -9.05 6.66
CA CYS A 16 -15.81 -9.47 5.82
C CYS A 16 -14.50 -8.77 6.21
N LEU A 17 -14.54 -7.52 6.65
CA LEU A 17 -13.37 -6.80 7.15
C LEU A 17 -13.01 -7.23 8.58
N SER A 18 -14.00 -7.56 9.39
CA SER A 18 -13.83 -7.96 10.78
C SER A 18 -12.93 -6.95 11.53
N ASP A 19 -11.99 -7.44 12.34
CA ASP A 19 -11.07 -6.63 13.14
C ASP A 19 -10.19 -5.68 12.30
N ALA A 20 -9.99 -5.96 11.00
CA ALA A 20 -9.23 -5.07 10.12
C ALA A 20 -9.95 -3.71 9.93
N LYS A 21 -11.27 -3.66 10.12
CA LYS A 21 -12.08 -2.44 9.98
C LYS A 21 -11.54 -1.29 10.83
N PHE A 22 -11.15 -1.55 12.08
CA PHE A 22 -10.63 -0.53 12.99
C PHE A 22 -9.39 0.19 12.41
N TYR A 23 -8.47 -0.57 11.82
CA TYR A 23 -7.26 -0.02 11.22
C TYR A 23 -7.57 0.77 9.94
N TYR A 24 -8.51 0.29 9.14
CA TYR A 24 -8.97 1.00 7.94
C TYR A 24 -9.68 2.31 8.26
N ASP A 25 -10.53 2.35 9.28
CA ASP A 25 -11.17 3.58 9.75
C ASP A 25 -10.12 4.59 10.21
N THR A 26 -9.08 4.13 10.92
CA THR A 26 -7.98 4.99 11.36
C THR A 26 -7.21 5.60 10.18
N MET A 27 -7.04 4.85 9.08
CA MET A 27 -6.34 5.32 7.89
C MET A 27 -7.18 6.27 7.03
N TRP A 28 -8.43 5.93 6.73
CA TRP A 28 -9.25 6.67 5.76
C TRP A 28 -10.11 7.76 6.38
N CYS A 29 -10.51 7.62 7.65
CA CYS A 29 -11.35 8.57 8.37
C CYS A 29 -10.53 9.46 9.31
N ARG A 30 -9.23 9.63 9.05
CA ARG A 30 -8.32 10.43 9.89
C ARG A 30 -8.71 11.91 9.95
N THR A 31 -9.41 12.42 8.93
CA THR A 31 -9.91 13.81 8.89
C THR A 31 -11.41 13.82 8.62
N THR A 32 -12.09 14.90 8.98
CA THR A 32 -13.53 15.07 8.72
C THR A 32 -13.87 15.11 7.23
N SER A 33 -12.90 15.43 6.38
CA SER A 33 -13.04 15.45 4.92
C SER A 33 -12.73 14.09 4.27
N GLY A 34 -12.25 13.12 5.04
CA GLY A 34 -11.90 11.79 4.53
C GLY A 34 -10.65 11.77 3.65
N MET A 35 -10.60 10.83 2.71
CA MET A 35 -9.52 10.64 1.74
C MET A 35 -10.10 10.49 0.33
N GLU A 36 -9.51 11.21 -0.63
CA GLU A 36 -9.87 11.12 -2.06
C GLU A 36 -8.69 10.66 -2.92
N VAL A 37 -9.00 10.08 -4.07
CA VAL A 37 -8.00 9.63 -5.05
C VAL A 37 -7.73 10.77 -6.03
N LEU A 38 -6.46 11.12 -6.21
CA LEU A 38 -6.03 12.17 -7.12
C LEU A 38 -5.66 11.61 -8.50
N GLY A 39 -6.34 12.10 -9.53
CA GLY A 39 -6.02 11.78 -10.92
C GLY A 39 -6.36 10.35 -11.36
N PRO A 40 -6.06 10.00 -12.62
CA PRO A 40 -6.26 8.66 -13.13
C PRO A 40 -5.23 7.68 -12.55
N SER A 41 -5.65 6.42 -12.34
CA SER A 41 -4.72 5.38 -11.91
C SER A 41 -3.71 5.04 -13.01
N GLN A 42 -2.45 4.87 -12.61
CA GLN A 42 -1.41 4.36 -13.51
C GLN A 42 -1.68 2.87 -13.81
N ARG A 43 -1.49 2.46 -15.08
CA ARG A 43 -1.79 1.09 -15.54
C ARG A 43 -0.62 0.51 -16.32
N PHE A 44 -0.12 -0.64 -15.87
CA PHE A 44 0.99 -1.38 -16.49
C PHE A 44 0.74 -2.89 -16.40
N ILE A 45 1.43 -3.68 -17.22
CA ILE A 45 1.40 -5.15 -17.18
C ILE A 45 2.71 -5.65 -16.59
N PHE A 46 2.63 -6.41 -15.50
CA PHE A 46 3.77 -7.08 -14.87
C PHE A 46 3.73 -8.58 -15.13
N LYS A 47 4.88 -9.18 -15.44
CA LYS A 47 5.04 -10.64 -15.62
C LYS A 47 5.23 -11.32 -14.25
N ALA A 48 4.20 -11.32 -13.43
CA ALA A 48 4.18 -11.96 -12.12
C ALA A 48 2.77 -12.40 -11.74
N SER A 49 2.67 -13.31 -10.75
CA SER A 49 1.39 -13.66 -10.15
C SER A 49 0.88 -12.48 -9.33
N TRP A 50 -0.42 -12.19 -9.41
CA TRP A 50 -1.05 -11.12 -8.61
C TRP A 50 -0.84 -11.32 -7.09
N LYS A 51 -0.67 -12.56 -6.65
CA LYS A 51 -0.43 -12.92 -5.25
C LYS A 51 0.89 -12.35 -4.71
N THR A 52 1.91 -12.20 -5.56
CA THR A 52 3.23 -11.69 -5.14
C THR A 52 3.13 -10.23 -4.67
N ALA A 53 2.44 -9.37 -5.43
CA ALA A 53 2.23 -7.98 -5.02
C ALA A 53 1.29 -7.87 -3.80
N ALA A 54 0.29 -8.76 -3.70
CA ALA A 54 -0.64 -8.78 -2.58
C ALA A 54 0.06 -9.15 -1.25
N GLU A 55 0.90 -10.18 -1.25
CA GLU A 55 1.66 -10.60 -0.05
C GLU A 55 2.70 -9.55 0.33
N GLN A 56 3.46 -9.05 -0.65
CA GLN A 56 4.43 -7.98 -0.44
C GLN A 56 3.81 -6.72 0.21
N GLY A 57 2.62 -6.31 -0.25
CA GLY A 57 1.91 -5.14 0.27
C GLY A 57 1.20 -5.37 1.62
N ALA A 58 0.86 -6.61 1.96
CA ALA A 58 0.12 -6.93 3.17
C ALA A 58 1.02 -7.00 4.41
N CYS A 59 2.23 -7.56 4.30
CA CYS A 59 3.03 -7.83 5.50
C CYS A 59 4.56 -7.95 5.33
N ASP A 60 5.12 -7.86 4.12
CA ASP A 60 6.56 -8.06 3.95
C ASP A 60 7.36 -6.79 4.31
N GLY A 61 7.61 -6.56 5.60
CA GLY A 61 8.52 -5.49 6.04
C GLY A 61 10.00 -5.82 5.80
N TYR A 62 10.32 -7.09 5.52
CA TYR A 62 11.69 -7.59 5.48
C TYR A 62 12.44 -7.13 4.23
N TYR A 63 11.78 -7.14 3.06
CA TYR A 63 12.41 -6.69 1.82
C TYR A 63 12.79 -5.20 1.84
N MET A 64 12.20 -4.39 2.72
CA MET A 64 12.36 -2.93 2.68
C MET A 64 13.82 -2.49 2.76
N LEU A 65 14.61 -3.07 3.66
CA LEU A 65 16.02 -2.66 3.85
C LEU A 65 16.97 -3.24 2.79
N ILE A 66 16.62 -4.39 2.21
CA ILE A 66 17.48 -5.11 1.25
C ILE A 66 17.19 -4.64 -0.17
N LEU A 67 15.93 -4.63 -0.57
CA LEU A 67 15.48 -4.26 -1.91
C LEU A 67 15.60 -2.75 -2.15
N HIS A 68 15.25 -1.93 -1.16
CA HIS A 68 15.37 -0.47 -1.29
C HIS A 68 16.72 0.09 -0.83
N ARG A 69 17.72 -0.77 -0.59
CA ARG A 69 19.06 -0.36 -0.13
C ARG A 69 19.65 0.82 -0.91
N ARG A 70 19.42 0.89 -2.22
CA ARG A 70 19.93 1.97 -3.07
C ARG A 70 19.20 3.31 -2.86
N SER A 71 17.93 3.28 -2.49
CA SER A 71 17.10 4.47 -2.24
C SER A 71 17.10 4.89 -0.77
N GLY A 72 17.33 3.94 0.15
CA GLY A 72 17.24 4.11 1.61
C GLY A 72 18.46 4.74 2.29
N GLY A 73 19.34 5.40 1.54
CA GLY A 73 20.49 6.12 2.09
C GLY A 73 21.83 5.41 1.91
N SER A 74 22.46 5.61 0.76
CA SER A 74 23.89 5.90 0.80
C SER A 74 24.01 7.37 1.20
N PRO A 75 24.85 7.75 2.18
CA PRO A 75 25.20 9.16 2.34
C PRO A 75 25.79 9.57 0.99
N MET A 76 25.18 10.56 0.32
CA MET A 76 25.84 11.22 -0.79
C MET A 76 27.25 11.60 -0.30
N PRO A 77 28.34 11.17 -0.95
CA PRO A 77 29.66 11.57 -0.52
C PRO A 77 29.68 13.09 -0.52
N ARG A 78 29.93 13.68 0.66
CA ARG A 78 30.05 15.12 0.81
C ARG A 78 31.16 15.53 -0.13
N ARG A 79 30.83 16.25 -1.20
CA ARG A 79 31.80 16.74 -2.16
C ARG A 79 32.64 17.80 -1.45
N THR A 80 33.72 17.39 -0.78
CA THR A 80 34.76 18.30 -0.30
C THR A 80 35.58 18.70 -1.52
N GLY A 81 35.16 19.78 -2.18
CA GLY A 81 36.00 20.46 -3.15
C GLY A 81 37.10 21.26 -2.43
N PRO A 82 38.30 21.41 -3.02
CA PRO A 82 39.34 22.27 -2.48
C PRO A 82 39.00 23.74 -2.77
N THR A 83 39.31 24.61 -1.79
CA THR A 83 39.36 26.07 -1.90
C THR A 83 40.33 26.55 -2.95
#